data_AF-X5DVU0-F1
#
_entry.id   AF-X5DVU0-F1
#
_cell.length_a   1.000
_cell.length_b   1.000
_cell.length_c   1.000
_cell.angle_alpha   90.00
_cell.angle_beta   90.00
_cell.angle_gamma   90.00
#
_symmetry.space_group_name_H-M   'P 1'
#
loop_
_entity.id
_entity.type
_entity.pdbx_description
1 polymer ?
#
loop_
_entity_poly.entity_id
_entity_poly.type
_entity_poly.pdbx_seq_one_letter_code
_entity_poly.pdbx_strand_id
1 'polypeptide(L)'
;MRKFLTIAAALILAVVLVIGVGTWINRGPDDSAGPGPTRTTDPAQPATCPDYQLFAAPGTWESTVDDDPIHPSSRPHSLLLNVTQPLQEEFGDGVDGGQLKSWTLPYAAQFRNIQALREMSYDDSRNQGYTKLEGEMTAVHESCPATRMIMVGFSQGAVLTGDLATAIGNGQSTVPADAVAGVALIADGRREDGKGELIGSPDVTGIGAEIALSSVGALVSPIVPGASMRGPRPQDFGALQDNTLQFCAPADLVCSAPRDIGNAVQRANDLIDANKVHAEYSSNGTVVDGGTVPEWINNWVRDIIAEGR
;
A
#
# COMPACT_ATOMS: atom_id res chain seq x y z
N MET A 1 31.81 42.18 5.53
CA MET A 1 31.05 41.69 4.35
C MET A 1 30.01 40.63 4.68
N ARG A 2 30.32 39.57 5.45
CA ARG A 2 29.31 38.53 5.81
C ARG A 2 28.08 39.03 6.58
N LYS A 3 28.24 39.95 7.55
CA LYS A 3 27.12 40.53 8.33
C LYS A 3 26.18 41.43 7.50
N PHE A 4 26.72 42.10 6.47
CA PHE A 4 25.92 42.95 5.58
C PHE A 4 25.05 42.10 4.64
N LEU A 5 25.57 40.96 4.16
CA LEU A 5 24.82 40.00 3.34
C LEU A 5 23.68 39.32 4.12
N THR A 6 23.87 39.05 5.42
CA THR A 6 22.82 38.46 6.27
C THR A 6 21.70 39.44 6.56
N ILE A 7 22.03 40.72 6.80
CA ILE A 7 21.04 41.78 7.01
C ILE A 7 20.27 42.08 5.71
N ALA A 8 20.95 42.10 4.56
CA ALA A 8 20.30 42.27 3.27
C ALA A 8 19.35 41.10 2.92
N ALA A 9 19.76 39.85 3.17
CA ALA A 9 18.92 38.68 2.95
C ALA A 9 17.69 38.65 3.87
N ALA A 10 17.85 39.04 5.14
CA ALA A 10 16.75 39.15 6.09
C ALA A 10 15.75 40.26 5.70
N LEU A 11 16.23 41.39 5.18
CA LEU A 11 15.36 42.48 4.70
C LEU A 11 14.60 42.08 3.43
N ILE A 12 15.23 41.34 2.51
CA ILE A 12 14.57 40.82 1.31
C ILE A 12 13.48 39.81 1.69
N LEU A 13 13.76 38.89 2.63
CA LEU A 13 12.79 37.93 3.13
C LEU A 13 11.60 38.63 3.84
N ALA A 14 11.87 39.68 4.62
CA ALA A 14 10.82 40.47 5.26
C ALA A 14 9.95 41.22 4.25
N VAL A 15 10.53 41.77 3.17
CA VAL A 15 9.78 42.43 2.09
C VAL A 15 8.92 41.41 1.32
N VAL A 16 9.44 40.21 1.05
CA VAL A 16 8.67 39.13 0.40
C VAL A 16 7.49 38.67 1.28
N LEU A 17 7.69 38.57 2.59
CA LEU A 17 6.63 38.22 3.54
C LEU A 17 5.56 39.32 3.67
N VAL A 18 5.95 40.60 3.66
CA VAL A 18 5.01 41.74 3.71
C VAL A 18 4.20 41.86 2.41
N ILE A 19 4.81 41.61 1.24
CA ILE A 19 4.10 41.59 -0.05
C ILE A 19 3.17 40.37 -0.15
N GLY A 20 3.59 39.21 0.37
CA GLY A 20 2.79 37.99 0.39
C GLY A 20 1.55 38.04 1.30
N VAL A 21 1.62 38.81 2.40
CA VAL A 21 0.47 39.03 3.30
C VAL A 21 -0.46 40.13 2.77
N GLY A 22 0.10 41.15 2.09
CA GLY A 22 -0.68 42.25 1.50
C GLY A 22 -1.60 41.83 0.34
N THR A 23 -1.25 40.80 -0.42
CA THR A 23 -2.11 40.26 -1.49
C THR A 23 -3.20 39.30 -0.98
N TRP A 24 -3.08 38.83 0.26
CA TRP A 24 -4.08 37.95 0.90
C TRP A 24 -5.15 38.74 1.66
N ILE A 25 -4.82 39.92 2.21
CA ILE A 25 -5.74 40.75 3.01
C ILE A 25 -6.69 41.61 2.15
N ASN A 26 -6.48 41.71 0.82
CA ASN A 26 -7.34 42.51 -0.06
C ASN A 26 -8.48 41.73 -0.74
N ARG A 27 -8.79 40.51 -0.26
CA ARG A 27 -10.02 39.79 -0.63
C ARG A 27 -11.04 40.01 0.49
N GLY A 28 -11.91 41.01 0.30
CA GLY A 28 -13.07 41.20 1.16
C GLY A 28 -14.04 40.01 1.11
N PRO A 29 -14.97 39.90 2.06
CA PRO A 29 -16.02 38.89 2.02
C PRO A 29 -17.01 39.25 0.91
N ASP A 30 -17.09 38.43 -0.14
CA ASP A 30 -18.20 38.48 -1.09
C ASP A 30 -19.40 37.77 -0.44
N ASP A 31 -20.29 38.56 0.16
CA ASP A 31 -21.67 38.15 0.45
C ASP A 31 -22.44 38.06 -0.87
N SER A 32 -22.44 36.87 -1.47
CA SER A 32 -23.46 36.49 -2.44
C SER A 32 -23.91 35.06 -2.19
N ALA A 33 -25.16 34.93 -1.75
CA ALA A 33 -25.87 33.66 -1.67
C ALA A 33 -26.06 33.11 -3.10
N GLY A 34 -25.09 32.31 -3.53
CA GLY A 34 -25.16 31.47 -4.74
C GLY A 34 -25.88 30.15 -4.47
N PRO A 35 -26.40 29.47 -5.51
CA PRO A 35 -27.12 28.21 -5.37
C PRO A 35 -26.21 27.16 -4.71
N GLY A 36 -26.82 26.27 -3.92
CA GLY A 36 -26.14 25.23 -3.13
C GLY A 36 -25.15 24.37 -3.92
N PRO A 37 -24.33 23.55 -3.24
CA PRO A 37 -23.18 22.88 -3.84
C PRO A 37 -23.60 22.11 -5.09
N THR A 38 -23.19 22.61 -6.24
CA THR A 38 -23.25 21.87 -7.49
C THR A 38 -22.35 20.66 -7.28
N ARG A 39 -22.96 19.47 -7.27
CA ARG A 39 -22.26 18.19 -7.42
C ARG A 39 -21.25 18.38 -8.54
N THR A 40 -19.95 18.36 -8.23
CA THR A 40 -18.90 18.30 -9.23
C THR A 40 -19.28 17.17 -10.17
N THR A 41 -19.55 17.49 -11.42
CA THR A 41 -19.81 16.47 -12.44
C THR A 41 -18.54 15.61 -12.51
N ASP A 42 -18.67 14.33 -12.21
CA ASP A 42 -17.58 13.37 -12.34
C ASP A 42 -16.91 13.54 -13.71
N PRO A 43 -15.57 13.43 -13.80
CA PRO A 43 -14.89 13.54 -15.08
C PRO A 43 -15.51 12.55 -16.06
N ALA A 44 -15.89 13.04 -17.25
CA ALA A 44 -16.53 12.21 -18.25
C ALA A 44 -15.59 11.07 -18.67
N GLN A 45 -16.02 9.83 -18.53
CA GLN A 45 -15.27 8.64 -18.92
C GLN A 45 -16.14 7.67 -19.74
N PRO A 46 -15.53 6.77 -20.53
CA PRO A 46 -16.27 5.73 -21.26
C PRO A 46 -17.16 4.89 -20.33
N ALA A 47 -18.33 4.46 -20.82
CA ALA A 47 -19.22 3.58 -20.06
C ALA A 47 -18.63 2.18 -19.79
N THR A 48 -17.53 1.84 -20.48
CA THR A 48 -16.74 0.61 -20.26
C THR A 48 -15.76 0.74 -19.09
N CYS A 49 -15.62 1.92 -18.49
CA CYS A 49 -14.81 2.09 -17.28
C CYS A 49 -15.59 1.58 -16.07
N PRO A 50 -14.95 0.80 -15.17
CA PRO A 50 -15.59 0.42 -13.93
C PRO A 50 -15.66 1.61 -12.95
N ASP A 51 -16.65 1.63 -12.06
CA ASP A 51 -16.73 2.65 -11.01
C ASP A 51 -15.54 2.54 -10.04
N TYR A 52 -15.20 1.30 -9.67
CA TYR A 52 -14.05 0.96 -8.83
C TYR A 52 -13.13 -0.06 -9.52
N GLN A 53 -11.82 0.07 -9.31
CA GLN A 53 -10.85 -0.98 -9.64
C GLN A 53 -10.03 -1.37 -8.41
N LEU A 54 -10.08 -2.65 -8.06
CA LEU A 54 -9.27 -3.24 -7.00
C LEU A 54 -7.99 -3.82 -7.58
N PHE A 55 -6.84 -3.38 -7.08
CA PHE A 55 -5.52 -3.87 -7.42
C PHE A 55 -5.00 -4.75 -6.28
N ALA A 56 -4.94 -6.06 -6.53
CA ALA A 56 -4.41 -7.04 -5.60
C ALA A 56 -2.94 -7.35 -5.95
N ALA A 57 -2.03 -7.16 -5.00
CA ALA A 57 -0.61 -7.52 -5.12
C ALA A 57 -0.30 -8.75 -4.26
N PRO A 58 -0.21 -9.96 -4.86
CA PRO A 58 0.05 -11.20 -4.12
C PRO A 58 1.40 -11.21 -3.42
N GLY A 59 1.56 -12.14 -2.47
CA GLY A 59 2.82 -12.37 -1.77
C GLY A 59 3.84 -13.14 -2.59
N THR A 60 5.00 -13.39 -1.97
CA THR A 60 6.03 -14.26 -2.55
C THR A 60 5.45 -15.65 -2.85
N TRP A 61 5.75 -16.16 -4.04
CA TRP A 61 5.29 -17.43 -4.61
C TRP A 61 3.79 -17.51 -4.92
N GLU A 62 3.06 -16.40 -4.84
CA GLU A 62 1.62 -16.33 -5.09
C GLU A 62 1.23 -15.68 -6.42
N SER A 63 2.20 -15.38 -7.28
CA SER A 63 1.98 -14.88 -8.64
C SER A 63 3.03 -15.43 -9.61
N THR A 64 2.77 -15.26 -10.92
CA THR A 64 3.75 -15.45 -12.00
C THR A 64 3.57 -14.35 -13.04
N VAL A 65 4.63 -14.06 -13.82
CA VAL A 65 4.65 -12.96 -14.79
C VAL A 65 3.61 -13.09 -15.93
N ASP A 66 3.22 -14.33 -16.23
CA ASP A 66 2.31 -14.68 -17.32
C ASP A 66 0.91 -15.09 -16.83
N ASP A 67 0.60 -14.88 -15.53
CA ASP A 67 -0.74 -15.18 -15.01
C ASP A 67 -1.78 -14.20 -15.58
N ASP A 68 -3.03 -14.65 -15.68
CA ASP A 68 -4.14 -13.80 -16.08
C ASP A 68 -4.47 -12.84 -14.91
N PRO A 69 -4.39 -11.51 -15.10
CA PRO A 69 -4.68 -10.57 -14.03
C PRO A 69 -6.16 -10.53 -13.62
N ILE A 70 -7.08 -10.90 -14.51
CA ILE A 70 -8.52 -10.88 -14.25
C ILE A 70 -9.00 -12.23 -13.69
N HIS A 71 -8.41 -13.33 -14.15
CA HIS A 71 -8.73 -14.69 -13.71
C HIS A 71 -7.48 -15.50 -13.33
N PRO A 72 -6.73 -15.08 -12.29
CA PRO A 72 -5.48 -15.73 -11.91
C PRO A 72 -5.68 -17.20 -11.52
N SER A 73 -4.84 -18.07 -12.07
CA SER A 73 -4.95 -19.52 -11.87
C SER A 73 -3.62 -20.22 -11.63
N SER A 74 -2.49 -19.51 -11.79
CA SER A 74 -1.14 -20.11 -11.62
C SER A 74 -0.82 -20.52 -10.18
N ARG A 75 -1.51 -19.91 -9.21
CA ARG A 75 -1.30 -20.09 -7.76
C ARG A 75 -2.65 -20.19 -7.02
N PRO A 76 -3.31 -21.37 -7.02
CA PRO A 76 -4.67 -21.52 -6.47
C PRO A 76 -4.78 -21.32 -4.95
N HIS A 77 -3.65 -21.25 -4.25
CA HIS A 77 -3.59 -21.01 -2.80
C HIS A 77 -3.10 -19.60 -2.43
N SER A 78 -2.98 -18.70 -3.42
CA SER A 78 -2.65 -17.30 -3.16
C SER A 78 -3.67 -16.68 -2.19
N LEU A 79 -3.18 -16.04 -1.13
CA LEU A 79 -4.02 -15.46 -0.08
C LEU A 79 -5.09 -14.54 -0.67
N LEU A 80 -4.68 -13.65 -1.59
CA LEU A 80 -5.54 -12.61 -2.13
C LEU A 80 -6.61 -13.14 -3.10
N LEU A 81 -6.58 -14.41 -3.50
CA LEU A 81 -7.72 -15.02 -4.19
C LEU A 81 -8.96 -15.09 -3.30
N ASN A 82 -8.78 -15.19 -1.99
CA ASN A 82 -9.87 -15.10 -1.02
C ASN A 82 -10.45 -13.68 -0.92
N VAL A 83 -9.81 -12.68 -1.53
CA VAL A 83 -10.34 -11.31 -1.70
C VAL A 83 -10.95 -11.14 -3.09
N THR A 84 -10.17 -11.43 -4.13
CA THR A 84 -10.56 -11.11 -5.50
C THR A 84 -11.69 -11.99 -6.03
N GLN A 85 -11.70 -13.30 -5.73
CA GLN A 85 -12.71 -14.22 -6.26
C GLN A 85 -14.12 -13.94 -5.71
N PRO A 86 -14.35 -13.80 -4.39
CA PRO A 86 -15.69 -13.50 -3.87
C PRO A 86 -16.25 -12.18 -4.39
N LEU A 87 -15.39 -11.16 -4.51
CA LEU A 87 -15.78 -9.86 -5.06
C LEU A 87 -16.11 -9.96 -6.56
N GLN A 88 -15.35 -10.75 -7.32
CA GLN A 88 -15.63 -10.98 -8.74
C GLN A 88 -16.90 -11.81 -8.97
N GLU A 89 -17.19 -12.78 -8.10
CA GLU A 89 -18.46 -13.52 -8.11
C GLU A 89 -19.68 -12.62 -7.87
N GLU A 90 -19.53 -11.61 -7.01
CA GLU A 90 -20.60 -10.68 -6.65
C GLU A 90 -20.80 -9.56 -7.67
N PHE A 91 -19.71 -8.91 -8.10
CA PHE A 91 -19.75 -7.71 -8.94
C PHE A 91 -19.48 -7.97 -10.42
N GLY A 92 -19.07 -9.18 -10.80
CA GLY A 92 -18.62 -9.54 -12.14
C GLY A 92 -17.12 -9.28 -12.37
N ASP A 93 -16.64 -9.53 -13.59
CA ASP A 93 -15.22 -9.32 -13.95
C ASP A 93 -14.85 -7.85 -14.21
N GLY A 94 -15.84 -6.98 -14.40
CA GLY A 94 -15.66 -5.53 -14.60
C GLY A 94 -14.88 -5.16 -15.88
N VAL A 95 -14.67 -6.09 -16.81
CA VAL A 95 -13.84 -5.86 -18.01
C VAL A 95 -14.52 -4.91 -18.99
N ASP A 96 -15.84 -4.98 -19.10
CA ASP A 96 -16.67 -4.16 -19.99
C ASP A 96 -17.47 -3.08 -19.23
N GLY A 97 -16.94 -2.62 -18.08
CA GLY A 97 -17.60 -1.72 -17.15
C GLY A 97 -18.32 -2.46 -16.01
N GLY A 98 -18.90 -1.71 -15.08
CA GLY A 98 -19.56 -2.25 -13.88
C GLY A 98 -19.10 -1.57 -12.59
N GLN A 99 -19.58 -2.05 -11.45
CA GLN A 99 -19.27 -1.43 -10.16
C GLN A 99 -17.81 -1.69 -9.72
N LEU A 100 -17.31 -2.91 -9.94
CA LEU A 100 -15.97 -3.30 -9.51
C LEU A 100 -15.28 -4.14 -10.56
N LYS A 101 -14.02 -3.81 -10.85
CA LYS A 101 -13.07 -4.65 -11.57
C LYS A 101 -11.95 -5.09 -10.63
N SER A 102 -11.75 -6.38 -10.47
CA SER A 102 -10.60 -6.93 -9.74
C SER A 102 -9.45 -7.21 -10.71
N TRP A 103 -8.25 -6.75 -10.36
CA TRP A 103 -7.02 -6.98 -11.11
C TRP A 103 -5.92 -7.47 -10.16
N THR A 104 -5.36 -8.64 -10.45
CA THR A 104 -4.31 -9.27 -9.64
C THR A 104 -2.96 -9.15 -10.34
N LEU A 105 -1.98 -8.59 -9.65
CA LEU A 105 -0.65 -8.28 -10.17
C LEU A 105 0.09 -9.55 -10.68
N PRO A 106 0.30 -9.69 -12.01
CA PRO A 106 1.08 -10.80 -12.57
C PRO A 106 2.56 -10.42 -12.59
N TYR A 107 3.33 -10.90 -11.61
CA TYR A 107 4.75 -10.57 -11.48
C TYR A 107 5.54 -11.79 -10.98
N ALA A 108 6.87 -11.67 -10.93
CA ALA A 108 7.73 -12.80 -10.58
C ALA A 108 7.42 -13.39 -9.20
N ALA A 109 7.07 -12.56 -8.22
CA ALA A 109 6.79 -12.97 -6.84
C ALA A 109 7.84 -13.92 -6.27
N GLN A 110 9.12 -13.61 -6.47
CA GLN A 110 10.22 -14.51 -6.11
C GLN A 110 11.07 -13.94 -4.97
N PHE A 111 11.76 -14.83 -4.27
CA PHE A 111 12.62 -14.49 -3.14
C PHE A 111 13.83 -15.42 -3.10
N ARG A 112 14.89 -15.03 -3.82
CA ARG A 112 16.17 -15.74 -3.77
C ARG A 112 16.71 -15.84 -2.33
N ASN A 113 16.89 -17.08 -1.88
CA ASN A 113 17.49 -17.41 -0.60
C ASN A 113 18.35 -18.68 -0.73
N ILE A 114 19.04 -19.08 0.33
CA ILE A 114 19.91 -20.27 0.34
C ILE A 114 19.22 -21.58 -0.06
N GLN A 115 17.90 -21.69 0.08
CA GLN A 115 17.10 -22.84 -0.35
C GLN A 115 16.56 -22.69 -1.78
N ALA A 116 16.59 -21.48 -2.35
CA ALA A 116 16.00 -21.13 -3.65
C ALA A 116 16.93 -20.23 -4.49
N LEU A 117 18.21 -20.61 -4.62
CA LEU A 117 19.26 -19.78 -5.25
C LEU A 117 19.01 -19.42 -6.73
N ARG A 118 18.14 -20.15 -7.43
CA ARG A 118 17.81 -19.92 -8.84
C ARG A 118 16.70 -18.91 -9.07
N GLU A 119 15.99 -18.50 -8.03
CA GLU A 119 14.93 -17.50 -8.13
C GLU A 119 15.48 -16.11 -8.43
N MET A 120 14.63 -15.20 -8.89
CA MET A 120 14.90 -13.76 -8.93
C MET A 120 15.17 -13.22 -7.51
N SER A 121 16.04 -12.21 -7.40
CA SER A 121 16.28 -11.57 -6.11
C SER A 121 15.01 -10.90 -5.59
N TYR A 122 14.89 -10.73 -4.27
CA TYR A 122 13.77 -10.01 -3.69
C TYR A 122 13.65 -8.59 -4.21
N ASP A 123 14.78 -7.87 -4.32
CA ASP A 123 14.81 -6.50 -4.82
C ASP A 123 14.33 -6.41 -6.27
N ASP A 124 14.79 -7.31 -7.14
CA ASP A 124 14.37 -7.32 -8.56
C ASP A 124 12.89 -7.69 -8.69
N SER A 125 12.42 -8.68 -7.92
CA SER A 125 11.02 -9.11 -7.92
C SER A 125 10.09 -8.00 -7.42
N ARG A 126 10.45 -7.34 -6.31
CA ARG A 126 9.73 -6.18 -5.77
C ARG A 126 9.70 -5.02 -6.76
N ASN A 127 10.83 -4.69 -7.40
CA ASN A 127 10.89 -3.60 -8.35
C ASN A 127 10.04 -3.89 -9.60
N GLN A 128 10.08 -5.13 -10.11
CA GLN A 128 9.21 -5.54 -11.22
C GLN A 128 7.73 -5.40 -10.86
N GLY A 129 7.34 -5.90 -9.68
CA GLY A 129 5.96 -5.79 -9.19
C GLY A 129 5.52 -4.34 -9.01
N TYR A 130 6.34 -3.51 -8.37
CA TYR A 130 6.10 -2.07 -8.19
C TYR A 130 5.86 -1.39 -9.54
N THR A 131 6.77 -1.55 -10.51
CA THR A 131 6.67 -0.89 -11.82
C THR A 131 5.41 -1.32 -12.57
N LYS A 132 5.03 -2.61 -12.50
CA LYS A 132 3.83 -3.10 -13.17
C LYS A 132 2.55 -2.60 -12.50
N LEU A 133 2.50 -2.57 -11.17
CA LEU A 133 1.36 -2.04 -10.42
C LEU A 133 1.17 -0.53 -10.68
N GLU A 134 2.23 0.26 -10.55
CA GLU A 134 2.20 1.71 -10.84
C GLU A 134 1.80 2.00 -12.29
N GLY A 135 2.35 1.21 -13.23
CA GLY A 135 2.01 1.33 -14.65
C GLY A 135 0.54 1.05 -14.95
N GLU A 136 -0.02 -0.03 -14.39
CA GLU A 136 -1.45 -0.34 -14.56
C GLU A 136 -2.33 0.75 -13.93
N MET A 137 -2.06 1.16 -12.70
CA MET A 137 -2.84 2.22 -12.04
C MET A 137 -2.77 3.54 -12.82
N THR A 138 -1.61 3.90 -13.36
CA THR A 138 -1.46 5.07 -14.22
C THR A 138 -2.30 4.95 -15.48
N ALA A 139 -2.25 3.80 -16.17
CA ALA A 139 -3.03 3.56 -17.39
C ALA A 139 -4.54 3.62 -17.14
N VAL A 140 -5.00 3.10 -15.99
CA VAL A 140 -6.39 3.19 -15.57
C VAL A 140 -6.78 4.63 -15.30
N HIS A 141 -5.97 5.41 -14.56
CA HIS A 141 -6.28 6.80 -14.29
C HIS A 141 -6.36 7.64 -15.57
N GLU A 142 -5.47 7.40 -16.54
CA GLU A 142 -5.47 8.09 -17.83
C GLU A 142 -6.71 7.75 -18.69
N SER A 143 -7.14 6.49 -18.66
CA SER A 143 -8.25 6.01 -19.50
C SER A 143 -9.62 6.20 -18.86
N CYS A 144 -9.67 6.12 -17.53
CA CYS A 144 -10.86 6.12 -16.69
C CYS A 144 -10.64 7.05 -15.48
N PRO A 145 -10.60 8.38 -15.69
CA PRO A 145 -10.25 9.35 -14.66
C PRO A 145 -11.26 9.43 -13.51
N ALA A 146 -12.46 8.87 -13.66
CA ALA A 146 -13.47 8.79 -12.60
C ALA A 146 -13.42 7.46 -11.83
N THR A 147 -12.69 6.45 -12.31
CA THR A 147 -12.54 5.17 -11.60
C THR A 147 -11.78 5.37 -10.29
N ARG A 148 -12.42 4.99 -9.19
CA ARG A 148 -11.85 4.96 -7.84
C ARG A 148 -10.97 3.71 -7.68
N MET A 149 -9.81 3.83 -7.04
CA MET A 149 -8.85 2.74 -6.93
C MET A 149 -8.75 2.21 -5.50
N ILE A 150 -8.77 0.90 -5.35
CA ILE A 150 -8.56 0.20 -4.07
C ILE A 150 -7.29 -0.64 -4.22
N MET A 151 -6.36 -0.53 -3.27
CA MET A 151 -5.13 -1.32 -3.29
C MET A 151 -5.09 -2.31 -2.14
N VAL A 152 -4.80 -3.58 -2.43
CA VAL A 152 -4.63 -4.63 -1.43
C VAL A 152 -3.32 -5.36 -1.70
N GLY A 153 -2.42 -5.41 -0.72
CA GLY A 153 -1.15 -6.12 -0.84
C GLY A 153 -0.93 -7.11 0.28
N PHE A 154 -0.27 -8.23 -0.01
CA PHE A 154 0.16 -9.20 1.01
C PHE A 154 1.67 -9.46 0.97
N SER A 155 2.34 -9.47 2.12
CA SER A 155 3.76 -9.81 2.27
C SER A 155 4.65 -8.96 1.34
N GLN A 156 5.36 -9.55 0.38
CA GLN A 156 6.10 -8.82 -0.67
C GLN A 156 5.21 -7.82 -1.44
N GLY A 157 3.98 -8.22 -1.75
CA GLY A 157 2.96 -7.38 -2.37
C GLY A 157 2.50 -6.24 -1.45
N ALA A 158 2.46 -6.44 -0.14
CA ALA A 158 2.16 -5.35 0.82
C ALA A 158 3.29 -4.32 0.88
N VAL A 159 4.55 -4.77 0.83
CA VAL A 159 5.69 -3.85 0.82
C VAL A 159 5.65 -2.93 -0.41
N LEU A 160 5.52 -3.49 -1.61
CA LEU A 160 5.48 -2.70 -2.86
C LEU A 160 4.22 -1.83 -2.95
N THR A 161 3.07 -2.32 -2.45
CA THR A 161 1.82 -1.55 -2.45
C THR A 161 1.91 -0.38 -1.48
N GLY A 162 2.47 -0.57 -0.29
CA GLY A 162 2.66 0.52 0.67
C GLY A 162 3.72 1.53 0.22
N ASP A 163 4.74 1.10 -0.54
CA ASP A 163 5.66 2.05 -1.19
C ASP A 163 4.94 2.92 -2.22
N LEU A 164 4.08 2.32 -3.05
CA LEU A 164 3.29 3.05 -4.04
C LEU A 164 2.27 3.98 -3.37
N ALA A 165 1.60 3.52 -2.32
CA ALA A 165 0.71 4.36 -1.50
C ALA A 165 1.46 5.55 -0.89
N THR A 166 2.70 5.35 -0.44
CA THR A 166 3.56 6.45 0.04
C THR A 166 3.87 7.45 -1.08
N ALA A 167 4.19 6.97 -2.29
CA ALA A 167 4.45 7.85 -3.43
C ALA A 167 3.19 8.64 -3.84
N ILE A 168 2.05 7.97 -3.99
CA ILE A 168 0.76 8.58 -4.33
C ILE A 168 0.35 9.63 -3.29
N GLY A 169 0.31 9.24 -2.00
CA GLY A 169 -0.15 10.11 -0.92
C GLY A 169 0.73 11.34 -0.70
N ASN A 170 1.99 11.31 -1.14
CA ASN A 170 2.91 12.45 -1.09
C ASN A 170 3.06 13.18 -2.44
N GLY A 171 2.19 12.93 -3.42
CA GLY A 171 2.19 13.62 -4.71
C GLY A 171 3.40 13.31 -5.59
N GLN A 172 3.99 12.12 -5.45
CA GLN A 172 5.15 11.65 -6.20
C GLN A 172 4.78 10.69 -7.34
N SER A 173 3.49 10.36 -7.48
CA SER A 173 2.92 9.56 -8.57
C SER A 173 2.07 10.44 -9.49
N THR A 174 1.84 9.97 -10.72
CA THR A 174 0.85 10.53 -11.65
C THR A 174 -0.59 10.22 -11.23
N VAL A 175 -0.80 9.12 -10.49
CA VAL A 175 -2.08 8.82 -9.87
C VAL A 175 -2.28 9.77 -8.69
N PRO A 176 -3.33 10.59 -8.67
CA PRO A 176 -3.55 11.53 -7.58
C PRO A 176 -4.13 10.80 -6.37
N ALA A 177 -3.80 11.28 -5.17
CA ALA A 177 -4.22 10.63 -3.93
C ALA A 177 -5.75 10.58 -3.77
N ASP A 178 -6.46 11.58 -4.32
CA ASP A 178 -7.91 11.57 -4.31
C ASP A 178 -8.50 10.45 -5.17
N ALA A 179 -7.81 9.89 -6.18
CA ALA A 179 -8.30 8.73 -6.94
C ALA A 179 -8.28 7.41 -6.15
N VAL A 180 -7.59 7.36 -5.00
CA VAL A 180 -7.48 6.14 -4.19
C VAL A 180 -8.53 6.16 -3.07
N ALA A 181 -9.47 5.21 -3.12
CA ALA A 181 -10.52 5.04 -2.13
C ALA A 181 -10.03 4.34 -0.85
N GLY A 182 -8.98 3.51 -0.94
CA GLY A 182 -8.42 2.83 0.22
C GLY A 182 -7.22 1.94 -0.09
N VAL A 183 -6.42 1.67 0.94
CA VAL A 183 -5.25 0.79 0.88
C VAL A 183 -5.30 -0.20 2.04
N ALA A 184 -5.13 -1.50 1.78
CA ALA A 184 -5.01 -2.54 2.80
C ALA A 184 -3.71 -3.32 2.62
N LEU A 185 -2.87 -3.32 3.66
CA LEU A 185 -1.55 -3.93 3.66
C LEU A 185 -1.51 -5.07 4.68
N ILE A 186 -1.40 -6.31 4.19
CA ILE A 186 -1.37 -7.51 5.02
C ILE A 186 0.08 -7.98 5.13
N ALA A 187 0.58 -8.15 6.36
CA ALA A 187 1.94 -8.58 6.62
C ALA A 187 3.00 -7.68 5.95
N ASP A 188 2.85 -6.35 6.05
CA ASP A 188 3.80 -5.39 5.49
C ASP A 188 5.17 -5.49 6.17
N GLY A 189 6.17 -5.94 5.41
CA GLY A 189 7.57 -6.00 5.81
C GLY A 189 8.19 -4.65 6.22
N ARG A 190 7.49 -3.55 5.96
CA ARG A 190 7.85 -2.17 6.33
C ARG A 190 6.81 -1.49 7.23
N ARG A 191 5.97 -2.27 7.94
CA ARG A 191 5.02 -1.74 8.93
C ARG A 191 5.76 -0.93 10.01
N GLU A 192 5.27 0.26 10.31
CA GLU A 192 5.80 1.14 11.35
C GLU A 192 4.64 1.70 12.18
N ASP A 193 4.82 1.82 13.49
CA ASP A 193 3.78 2.38 14.37
C ASP A 193 3.47 3.83 13.98
N GLY A 194 2.18 4.16 13.94
CA GLY A 194 1.70 5.49 13.55
C GLY A 194 1.67 5.76 12.05
N LYS A 195 2.01 4.79 11.19
CA LYS A 195 1.87 4.89 9.73
C LYS A 195 0.78 3.93 9.24
N GLY A 196 -0.34 4.52 8.81
CA GLY A 196 -1.59 3.80 8.58
C GLY A 196 -2.27 3.37 9.88
N GLU A 197 -3.52 2.96 9.77
CA GLU A 197 -4.30 2.41 10.87
C GLU A 197 -4.01 0.91 11.02
N LEU A 198 -3.52 0.49 12.19
CA LEU A 198 -3.42 -0.93 12.50
C LEU A 198 -4.81 -1.46 12.82
N ILE A 199 -5.33 -2.33 11.96
CA ILE A 199 -6.58 -3.04 12.19
C ILE A 199 -6.28 -4.35 12.90
N GLY A 200 -6.99 -4.60 14.00
CA GLY A 200 -6.95 -5.89 14.69
C GLY A 200 -6.22 -5.90 16.03
N SER A 201 -5.47 -6.99 16.27
CA SER A 201 -4.92 -7.30 17.60
C SER A 201 -3.97 -6.22 18.16
N PRO A 202 -4.21 -5.74 19.39
CA PRO A 202 -3.33 -4.80 20.07
C PRO A 202 -1.99 -5.43 20.51
N ASP A 203 -1.85 -6.75 20.40
CA ASP A 203 -0.64 -7.48 20.79
C ASP A 203 0.49 -7.36 19.75
N VAL A 204 0.23 -6.72 18.60
CA VAL A 204 1.25 -6.37 17.62
C VAL A 204 2.15 -5.26 18.20
N THR A 205 3.30 -5.64 18.72
CA THR A 205 4.28 -4.72 19.35
C THR A 205 5.55 -4.53 18.52
N GLY A 206 5.75 -5.37 17.49
CA GLY A 206 6.91 -5.33 16.61
C GLY A 206 6.79 -4.33 15.47
N ILE A 207 7.83 -4.30 14.63
CA ILE A 207 7.90 -3.49 13.40
C ILE A 207 8.20 -4.40 12.21
N GLY A 208 8.06 -3.88 10.99
CA GLY A 208 8.42 -4.64 9.79
C GLY A 208 9.87 -5.14 9.80
N ALA A 209 10.09 -6.35 9.30
CA ALA A 209 11.40 -6.99 9.23
C ALA A 209 12.43 -6.16 8.46
N GLU A 210 12.03 -5.45 7.40
CA GLU A 210 12.94 -4.55 6.67
C GLU A 210 13.39 -3.36 7.52
N ILE A 211 12.60 -2.98 8.54
CA ILE A 211 12.97 -1.95 9.51
C ILE A 211 13.91 -2.56 10.57
N ALA A 212 13.48 -3.65 11.21
CA ALA A 212 14.22 -4.30 12.28
C ALA A 212 15.62 -4.78 11.85
N LEU A 213 15.75 -5.21 10.59
CA LEU A 213 17.01 -5.76 10.04
C LEU A 213 17.81 -4.74 9.21
N SER A 214 17.34 -3.50 9.05
CA SER A 214 17.99 -2.48 8.20
C SER A 214 19.46 -2.24 8.58
N SER A 215 19.77 -2.20 9.88
CA SER A 215 21.14 -1.99 10.40
C SER A 215 22.06 -3.20 10.27
N VAL A 216 21.50 -4.39 10.03
CA VAL A 216 22.24 -5.67 9.94
C VAL A 216 22.07 -6.35 8.58
N GLY A 217 21.57 -5.63 7.56
CA GLY A 217 21.32 -6.18 6.23
C GLY A 217 22.53 -6.92 5.62
N ALA A 218 23.74 -6.40 5.83
CA ALA A 218 24.98 -7.03 5.37
C ALA A 218 25.23 -8.42 6.01
N LEU A 219 24.76 -8.66 7.24
CA LEU A 219 24.92 -9.94 7.93
C LEU A 219 23.96 -11.00 7.39
N VAL A 220 22.80 -10.60 6.88
CA VAL A 220 21.78 -11.53 6.34
C VAL A 220 21.93 -11.76 4.83
N SER A 221 22.70 -10.93 4.13
CA SER A 221 22.93 -11.06 2.69
C SER A 221 23.44 -12.44 2.22
N PRO A 222 24.26 -13.20 2.97
CA PRO A 222 24.60 -14.57 2.58
C PRO A 222 23.42 -15.54 2.60
N ILE A 223 22.38 -15.25 3.40
CA ILE A 223 21.18 -16.08 3.55
C ILE A 223 20.13 -15.68 2.51
N VAL A 224 19.99 -14.36 2.27
CA VAL A 224 19.00 -13.75 1.37
C VAL A 224 19.67 -12.79 0.37
N PRO A 225 20.45 -13.33 -0.58
CA PRO A 225 21.23 -12.49 -1.51
C PRO A 225 20.32 -11.66 -2.42
N GLY A 226 20.53 -10.35 -2.42
CA GLY A 226 19.72 -9.40 -3.18
C GLY A 226 18.36 -9.09 -2.53
N ALA A 227 18.26 -9.22 -1.20
CA ALA A 227 17.15 -8.72 -0.41
C ALA A 227 17.62 -7.55 0.47
N SER A 228 17.45 -6.32 -0.01
CA SER A 228 17.78 -5.12 0.77
C SER A 228 16.73 -4.89 1.85
N MET A 229 17.15 -4.82 3.11
CA MET A 229 16.31 -4.40 4.24
C MET A 229 16.22 -2.87 4.22
N ARG A 230 15.24 -2.32 3.48
CA ARG A 230 15.21 -0.89 3.10
C ARG A 230 14.83 0.07 4.23
N GLY A 231 14.67 -0.41 5.46
CA GLY A 231 14.33 0.43 6.60
C GLY A 231 12.91 1.00 6.54
N PRO A 232 12.60 2.01 7.37
CA PRO A 232 11.29 2.67 7.36
C PRO A 232 11.04 3.39 6.05
N ARG A 233 9.77 3.55 5.66
CA ARG A 233 9.41 4.40 4.50
C ARG A 233 9.84 5.85 4.78
N PRO A 234 10.41 6.58 3.78
CA PRO A 234 10.95 7.92 4.00
C PRO A 234 9.93 8.94 4.53
N GLN A 235 8.65 8.74 4.19
CA GLN A 235 7.50 9.54 4.62
C GLN A 235 6.42 8.60 5.17
N ASP A 236 5.38 9.17 5.78
CA ASP A 236 4.13 8.46 6.02
C ASP A 236 3.33 8.32 4.71
N PHE A 237 2.09 7.84 4.78
CA PHE A 237 1.27 7.69 3.59
C PHE A 237 0.65 9.02 3.10
N GLY A 238 1.06 10.18 3.64
CA GLY A 238 0.62 11.50 3.22
C GLY A 238 -0.90 11.65 3.23
N ALA A 239 -1.49 12.09 2.12
CA ALA A 239 -2.94 12.21 1.96
C ALA A 239 -3.70 10.87 2.06
N LEU A 240 -3.00 9.73 1.98
CA LEU A 240 -3.56 8.38 2.15
C LEU A 240 -3.38 7.82 3.56
N GLN A 241 -2.82 8.58 4.50
CA GLN A 241 -2.57 8.14 5.87
C GLN A 241 -3.81 7.57 6.56
N ASP A 242 -4.93 8.30 6.50
CA ASP A 242 -6.18 7.89 7.13
C ASP A 242 -6.97 6.85 6.31
N ASN A 243 -6.52 6.56 5.08
CA ASN A 243 -7.13 5.58 4.18
C ASN A 243 -6.24 4.33 3.99
N THR A 244 -5.15 4.21 4.75
CA THR A 244 -4.23 3.07 4.68
C THR A 244 -4.34 2.21 5.93
N LEU A 245 -4.78 0.98 5.73
CA LEU A 245 -4.96 -0.04 6.76
C LEU A 245 -3.76 -1.00 6.76
N GLN A 246 -3.35 -1.40 7.96
CA GLN A 246 -2.30 -2.36 8.21
C GLN A 246 -2.89 -3.56 8.96
N PHE A 247 -2.63 -4.77 8.47
CA PHE A 247 -3.02 -6.03 9.10
C PHE A 247 -1.76 -6.82 9.43
N CYS A 248 -1.63 -7.24 10.68
CA CYS A 248 -0.48 -8.00 11.12
C CYS A 248 -0.87 -8.95 12.25
N ALA A 249 -0.46 -10.21 12.15
CA ALA A 249 -0.56 -11.13 13.28
C ALA A 249 0.56 -10.83 14.29
N PRO A 250 0.30 -10.86 15.61
CA PRO A 250 1.31 -10.54 16.62
C PRO A 250 2.61 -11.33 16.51
N ALA A 251 2.52 -12.60 16.10
CA ALA A 251 3.65 -13.53 15.96
C ALA A 251 4.23 -13.59 14.53
N ASP A 252 3.70 -12.83 13.57
CA ASP A 252 4.26 -12.77 12.22
C ASP A 252 5.48 -11.84 12.18
N LEU A 253 6.67 -12.44 12.14
CA LEU A 253 7.93 -11.71 12.12
C LEU A 253 8.18 -10.89 10.85
N VAL A 254 7.36 -11.03 9.80
CA VAL A 254 7.47 -10.15 8.63
C VAL A 254 7.03 -8.74 8.99
N CYS A 255 5.91 -8.57 9.71
CA CYS A 255 5.32 -7.27 10.05
C CYS A 255 5.41 -6.89 11.53
N SER A 256 5.72 -7.86 12.40
CA SER A 256 5.86 -7.74 13.85
C SER A 256 7.22 -8.31 14.33
N ALA A 257 8.31 -7.96 13.64
CA ALA A 257 9.65 -8.30 14.07
C ALA A 257 10.01 -7.57 15.38
N PRO A 258 10.66 -8.25 16.35
CA PRO A 258 11.17 -7.62 17.55
C PRO A 258 12.13 -6.48 17.22
N ARG A 259 11.98 -5.37 17.95
CA ARG A 259 12.82 -4.17 17.81
C ARG A 259 14.28 -4.42 18.22
N ASP A 260 14.51 -5.44 19.06
CA ASP A 260 15.80 -5.68 19.72
C ASP A 260 16.47 -6.94 19.16
N ILE A 261 17.80 -6.90 18.95
CA ILE A 261 18.64 -8.03 18.49
C ILE A 261 18.95 -9.04 19.61
N GLY A 262 17.94 -9.40 20.40
CA GLY A 262 18.06 -10.25 21.60
C GLY A 262 18.36 -11.74 21.36
N ASN A 263 18.22 -12.53 22.43
CA ASN A 263 18.66 -13.94 22.57
C ASN A 263 18.36 -14.84 21.35
N ALA A 264 19.42 -15.42 20.78
CA ALA A 264 19.38 -16.25 19.58
C ALA A 264 18.48 -17.50 19.69
N VAL A 265 18.29 -18.07 20.89
CA VAL A 265 17.47 -19.29 21.07
C VAL A 265 15.97 -18.98 21.03
N GLN A 266 15.55 -17.87 21.66
CA GLN A 266 14.16 -17.43 21.60
C GLN A 266 13.79 -17.07 20.15
N ARG A 267 14.69 -16.37 19.46
CA ARG A 267 14.54 -16.01 18.04
C ARG A 267 14.42 -17.21 17.10
N ALA A 268 15.11 -18.31 17.38
CA ALA A 268 15.02 -19.51 16.55
C ALA A 268 13.63 -20.16 16.63
N ASN A 269 13.02 -20.17 17.82
CA ASN A 269 11.64 -20.63 17.99
C ASN A 269 10.65 -19.63 17.37
N ASP A 270 10.84 -18.33 17.61
CA ASP A 270 10.00 -17.27 17.03
C ASP A 270 9.99 -17.35 15.50
N LEU A 271 11.13 -17.66 14.85
CA LEU A 271 11.24 -17.79 13.39
C LEU A 271 10.47 -18.99 12.82
N ILE A 272 10.42 -20.10 13.57
CA ILE A 272 9.70 -21.32 13.15
C ILE A 272 8.18 -21.11 13.28
N ASP A 273 7.74 -20.48 14.37
CA ASP A 273 6.32 -20.20 14.60
C ASP A 273 5.82 -19.08 13.66
N ALA A 274 6.65 -18.09 13.35
CA ALA A 274 6.33 -17.00 12.43
C ALA A 274 5.99 -17.47 11.01
N ASN A 275 6.71 -18.46 10.48
CA ASN A 275 6.44 -18.98 9.13
C ASN A 275 5.07 -19.67 9.02
N LYS A 276 4.55 -20.25 10.12
CA LYS A 276 3.20 -20.82 10.13
C LYS A 276 2.15 -19.72 10.15
N VAL A 277 2.32 -18.75 11.05
CA VAL A 277 1.40 -17.62 11.21
C VAL A 277 1.29 -16.78 9.92
N HIS A 278 2.41 -16.59 9.20
CA HIS A 278 2.42 -15.83 7.95
C HIS A 278 1.53 -16.44 6.85
N ALA A 279 1.27 -17.74 6.90
CA ALA A 279 0.39 -18.44 5.95
C ALA A 279 -1.08 -18.53 6.41
N GLU A 280 -1.40 -18.05 7.62
CA GLU A 280 -2.67 -18.31 8.30
C GLU A 280 -3.64 -17.13 8.29
N TYR A 281 -3.38 -16.06 7.51
CA TYR A 281 -4.28 -14.90 7.39
C TYR A 281 -5.68 -15.22 6.82
N SER A 282 -5.81 -16.33 6.09
CA SER A 282 -7.09 -16.88 5.60
C SER A 282 -7.72 -17.90 6.54
N SER A 283 -7.15 -18.10 7.73
CA SER A 283 -7.75 -18.89 8.79
C SER A 283 -8.30 -17.96 9.88
N ASN A 284 -9.44 -18.33 10.48
CA ASN A 284 -10.03 -17.53 11.55
C ASN A 284 -9.06 -17.53 12.73
N GLY A 285 -8.53 -16.36 13.06
CA GLY A 285 -7.26 -16.23 13.78
C GLY A 285 -7.21 -15.01 14.69
N THR A 286 -5.99 -14.64 15.08
CA THR A 286 -5.73 -13.59 16.07
C THR A 286 -5.57 -12.20 15.45
N VAL A 287 -5.80 -12.03 14.15
CA VAL A 287 -5.60 -10.74 13.48
C VAL A 287 -6.83 -9.87 13.61
N VAL A 288 -7.99 -10.34 13.15
CA VAL A 288 -9.26 -9.59 13.20
C VAL A 288 -10.32 -10.38 13.94
N ASP A 289 -11.19 -9.69 14.67
CA ASP A 289 -12.25 -10.33 15.44
C ASP A 289 -13.34 -10.93 14.53
N GLY A 290 -13.72 -12.18 14.80
CA GLY A 290 -14.92 -12.79 14.22
C GLY A 290 -14.78 -13.29 12.78
N GLY A 291 -13.59 -13.30 12.19
CA GLY A 291 -13.37 -13.77 10.82
C GLY A 291 -11.90 -13.78 10.40
N THR A 292 -11.69 -13.90 9.09
CA THR A 292 -10.36 -13.86 8.46
C THR A 292 -10.05 -12.45 7.94
N VAL A 293 -8.77 -12.16 7.68
CA VAL A 293 -8.38 -10.87 7.08
C VAL A 293 -8.98 -10.68 5.68
N PRO A 294 -8.98 -11.68 4.77
CA PRO A 294 -9.67 -11.57 3.49
C PRO A 294 -11.17 -11.27 3.63
N GLU A 295 -11.89 -11.92 4.55
CA GLU A 295 -13.32 -11.64 4.79
C GLU A 295 -13.55 -10.21 5.26
N TRP A 296 -12.70 -9.71 6.17
CA TRP A 296 -12.75 -8.33 6.63
C TRP A 296 -12.56 -7.36 5.46
N ILE A 297 -11.54 -7.60 4.62
CA ILE A 297 -11.24 -6.76 3.45
C ILE A 297 -12.39 -6.81 2.43
N ASN A 298 -13.01 -7.97 2.21
CA ASN A 298 -14.17 -8.08 1.32
C ASN A 298 -15.33 -7.21 1.80
N ASN A 299 -15.62 -7.21 3.11
CA ASN A 299 -16.65 -6.35 3.68
C ASN A 299 -16.27 -4.86 3.58
N TRP A 300 -15.02 -4.52 3.87
CA TRP A 300 -14.51 -3.16 3.73
C TRP A 300 -14.60 -2.64 2.28
N VAL A 301 -14.33 -3.47 1.27
CA VAL A 301 -14.52 -3.11 -0.14
C VAL A 301 -16.00 -2.87 -0.45
N ARG A 302 -16.90 -3.72 0.05
CA ARG A 302 -18.35 -3.51 -0.11
C ARG A 302 -18.80 -2.19 0.52
N ASP A 303 -18.28 -1.86 1.70
CA ASP A 303 -18.60 -0.61 2.39
C ASP A 303 -18.10 0.61 1.59
N ILE A 304 -16.87 0.56 1.05
CA ILE A 304 -16.36 1.61 0.15
C ILE A 304 -17.31 1.86 -1.03
N ILE A 305 -17.76 0.79 -1.69
CA ILE A 305 -18.65 0.86 -2.85
C ILE A 305 -20.03 1.39 -2.44
N ALA A 306 -20.59 0.88 -1.34
CA ALA A 306 -21.91 1.29 -0.85
C ALA A 306 -21.96 2.75 -0.40
N GLU A 307 -20.86 3.26 0.17
CA GLU A 307 -20.72 4.65 0.62
C GLU A 307 -20.34 5.61 -0.50
N GLY A 308 -19.91 5.12 -1.68
CA GLY A 308 -19.47 5.95 -2.79
C GLY A 308 -18.17 6.71 -2.49
N ARG A 309 -17.26 6.09 -1.72
CA ARG A 309 -16.01 6.69 -1.26
C ARG A 309 -14.90 6.69 -2.29
#